data_AF-A0A2D9TGC9-F1
#
_entry.id   AF-A0A2D9TGC9-F1
#
_cell.length_a   1.000
_cell.length_b   1.000
_cell.length_c   1.000
_cell.angle_alpha   90.00
_cell.angle_beta   90.00
_cell.angle_gamma   90.00
#
_symmetry.space_group_name_H-M   'P 1'
#
loop_
_entity.id
_entity.type
_entity.pdbx_description
1 polymer ?
#
loop_
_entity_poly.entity_id
_entity_poly.type
_entity_poly.pdbx_seq_one_letter_code
_entity_poly.pdbx_strand_id
1 'polypeptide(L)'
;MKIRFVLMTALALAGYACGDDDGATTDTTDSDAFVPETDGFVPTEDMEVAMTTSTLSLSFDGLPELGPDFVYEGWILVDDAPVTTGRFTVTDGVLEPATFEVDAEQAAAASAFVLTIEPAVGDDPAPTDTHVLAGDLAAGSASLTIGHAAALGDDFSGAAGTFLLATPTSEATDDDAQGIWYVDPSGDAPMASLTLPTLPAGWAYEGWVVDVSGDEPAPVSTGTFLVFDAADSDGAGATAGPGDAPPFPGQDFIDPARDLTVDHMAVISIEPVPDDSPAPFQLKPLAVGIGAGVGMANPHTFDLAIADNTISGTATFGE
;
A
#
# COMPACT_ATOMS: atom_id res chain seq x y z
N MET A 1 -44.30 1.02 -16.70
CA MET A 1 -44.80 -0.25 -16.12
C MET A 1 -44.33 -0.29 -14.68
N LYS A 2 -45.24 -0.03 -13.72
CA LYS A 2 -44.96 0.06 -12.27
C LYS A 2 -45.42 -1.24 -11.63
N ILE A 3 -44.56 -1.89 -10.85
CA ILE A 3 -44.97 -2.98 -9.95
C ILE A 3 -44.58 -2.59 -8.52
N ARG A 4 -45.62 -2.46 -7.68
CA ARG A 4 -45.61 -2.35 -6.23
C ARG A 4 -45.98 -3.73 -5.66
N PHE A 5 -45.37 -4.14 -4.54
CA PHE A 5 -45.97 -5.04 -3.53
C PHE A 5 -45.26 -4.71 -2.20
N VAL A 6 -45.88 -3.93 -1.30
CA VAL A 6 -46.88 -4.27 -0.26
C VAL A 6 -46.26 -5.00 0.94
N LEU A 7 -46.22 -4.20 2.01
CA LEU A 7 -46.08 -4.44 3.45
C LEU A 7 -46.95 -5.57 3.99
N MET A 8 -46.46 -6.32 4.98
CA MET A 8 -47.33 -6.86 6.03
C MET A 8 -46.62 -6.94 7.39
N THR A 9 -47.24 -6.25 8.34
CA THR A 9 -46.95 -6.15 9.77
C THR A 9 -47.84 -7.13 10.53
N ALA A 10 -47.35 -7.73 11.62
CA ALA A 10 -48.12 -8.25 12.78
C ALA A 10 -47.14 -8.97 13.73
N LEU A 11 -47.31 -9.08 15.05
CA LEU A 11 -48.16 -8.47 16.08
C LEU A 11 -47.63 -9.04 17.42
N ALA A 12 -47.72 -8.24 18.48
CA ALA A 12 -47.25 -8.54 19.85
C ALA A 12 -47.96 -9.73 20.54
N LEU A 13 -47.35 -10.27 21.61
CA LEU A 13 -48.07 -10.61 22.84
C LEU A 13 -47.19 -10.69 24.09
N ALA A 14 -47.76 -10.24 25.21
CA ALA A 14 -47.18 -10.05 26.54
C ALA A 14 -47.23 -11.31 27.43
N GLY A 15 -46.54 -11.28 28.58
CA GLY A 15 -46.72 -12.24 29.68
C GLY A 15 -45.95 -11.88 30.95
N TYR A 16 -46.68 -11.46 31.96
CA TYR A 16 -46.31 -11.05 33.33
C TYR A 16 -46.20 -12.29 34.27
N ALA A 17 -45.38 -12.26 35.33
CA ALA A 17 -45.81 -12.55 36.72
C ALA A 17 -44.64 -12.76 37.72
N CYS A 18 -44.92 -12.25 38.92
CA CYS A 18 -44.18 -12.25 40.18
C CYS A 18 -44.40 -13.54 40.99
N GLY A 19 -43.49 -13.83 41.93
CA GLY A 19 -43.72 -14.77 43.03
C GLY A 19 -42.65 -14.64 44.11
N ASP A 20 -42.96 -13.86 45.16
CA ASP A 20 -42.40 -14.00 46.51
C ASP A 20 -43.12 -15.16 47.23
N ASP A 21 -42.40 -15.98 48.01
CA ASP A 21 -42.97 -16.60 49.23
C ASP A 21 -41.88 -17.09 50.21
N ASP A 22 -41.92 -16.43 51.35
CA ASP A 22 -41.49 -16.67 52.73
C ASP A 22 -41.18 -18.10 53.22
N GLY A 23 -40.30 -18.19 54.22
CA GLY A 23 -40.22 -19.39 55.07
C GLY A 23 -39.03 -19.46 56.03
N ALA A 24 -39.13 -18.77 57.17
CA ALA A 24 -38.24 -18.91 58.33
C ALA A 24 -38.37 -20.30 59.02
N THR A 25 -37.32 -20.76 59.73
CA THR A 25 -37.26 -20.81 61.22
C THR A 25 -36.12 -21.71 61.75
N THR A 26 -35.35 -21.19 62.73
CA THR A 26 -34.86 -21.79 64.01
C THR A 26 -34.11 -23.13 63.99
N ASP A 27 -33.19 -23.50 64.87
CA ASP A 27 -32.51 -23.01 66.08
C ASP A 27 -31.61 -24.20 66.48
N THR A 28 -30.41 -23.98 66.99
CA THR A 28 -29.89 -24.62 68.22
C THR A 28 -28.42 -24.27 68.39
N THR A 29 -28.15 -23.67 69.54
CA THR A 29 -26.86 -23.52 70.19
C THR A 29 -26.10 -24.84 70.33
N ASP A 30 -24.81 -24.85 70.06
CA ASP A 30 -23.89 -25.58 70.92
C ASP A 30 -22.57 -24.82 71.09
N SER A 31 -22.15 -24.80 72.35
CA SER A 31 -20.97 -24.14 72.86
C SER A 31 -19.84 -25.15 72.91
N ASP A 32 -18.75 -24.92 72.20
CA ASP A 32 -17.46 -25.43 72.67
C ASP A 32 -16.29 -24.61 72.13
N ALA A 33 -15.39 -24.32 73.06
CA ALA A 33 -14.18 -23.55 72.86
C ALA A 33 -13.13 -24.38 72.11
N PHE A 34 -12.65 -23.88 70.98
CA PHE A 34 -11.43 -24.36 70.34
C PHE A 34 -10.45 -23.18 70.15
N VAL A 35 -9.27 -23.36 70.74
CA VAL A 35 -8.10 -22.48 70.75
C VAL A 35 -7.45 -22.51 69.36
N PRO A 36 -6.88 -21.41 68.85
CA PRO A 36 -6.70 -21.21 67.41
C PRO A 36 -5.59 -22.10 66.86
N GLU A 37 -5.89 -22.82 65.78
CA GLU A 37 -4.83 -23.26 64.89
C GLU A 37 -4.28 -22.04 64.19
N THR A 38 -2.98 -21.83 64.35
CA THR A 38 -2.21 -20.91 63.54
C THR A 38 -2.38 -21.35 62.09
N ASP A 39 -3.24 -20.65 61.36
CA ASP A 39 -3.28 -20.69 59.91
C ASP A 39 -1.85 -20.47 59.44
N GLY A 40 -1.23 -21.57 59.01
CA GLY A 40 -0.04 -21.51 58.20
C GLY A 40 -0.44 -20.71 56.98
N PHE A 41 0.01 -19.46 56.93
CA PHE A 41 0.08 -18.71 55.70
C PHE A 41 0.93 -19.55 54.74
N VAL A 42 0.25 -20.36 53.93
CA VAL A 42 0.81 -20.88 52.70
C VAL A 42 0.99 -19.63 51.85
N PRO A 43 2.23 -19.21 51.55
CA PRO A 43 2.40 -18.19 50.53
C PRO A 43 1.73 -18.79 49.29
N THR A 44 0.71 -18.13 48.78
CA THR A 44 0.24 -18.38 47.42
C THR A 44 1.49 -18.37 46.56
N GLU A 45 1.84 -19.52 45.98
CA GLU A 45 2.83 -19.55 44.91
C GLU A 45 2.38 -18.46 43.95
N ASP A 46 3.26 -17.49 43.70
CA ASP A 46 3.02 -16.43 42.72
C ASP A 46 2.59 -17.15 41.45
N MET A 47 1.30 -17.07 41.13
CA MET A 47 0.81 -17.46 39.82
C MET A 47 1.44 -16.46 38.88
N GLU A 48 2.53 -16.86 38.22
CA GLU A 48 3.06 -16.17 37.08
C GLU A 48 1.90 -16.01 36.10
N VAL A 49 1.33 -14.81 36.04
CA VAL A 49 0.31 -14.50 35.04
C VAL A 49 1.10 -14.45 33.73
N ALA A 50 1.07 -15.56 33.01
CA ALA A 50 1.64 -15.61 31.67
C ALA A 50 1.04 -14.44 30.87
N MET A 51 1.91 -13.62 30.30
CA MET A 51 1.49 -12.51 29.44
C MET A 51 0.69 -13.10 28.29
N THR A 52 -0.58 -12.72 28.18
CA THR A 52 -1.45 -13.21 27.10
C THR A 52 -1.20 -12.48 25.78
N THR A 53 -0.51 -11.34 25.83
CA THR A 53 -0.15 -10.54 24.67
C THR A 53 1.31 -10.13 24.68
N SER A 54 1.87 -9.90 23.51
CA SER A 54 3.15 -9.24 23.27
C SER A 54 2.91 -7.95 22.49
N THR A 55 3.59 -6.88 22.91
CA THR A 55 3.48 -5.57 22.26
C THR A 55 4.33 -5.53 21.00
N LEU A 56 3.71 -5.40 19.84
CA LEU A 56 4.37 -5.08 18.57
C LEU A 56 4.58 -3.57 18.45
N SER A 57 5.79 -3.14 18.12
CA SER A 57 6.14 -1.75 17.78
C SER A 57 6.58 -1.66 16.32
N LEU A 58 6.01 -0.71 15.58
CA LEU A 58 6.33 -0.43 14.18
C LEU A 58 7.05 0.91 14.04
N SER A 59 8.00 0.97 13.10
CA SER A 59 8.69 2.20 12.72
C SER A 59 9.00 2.15 11.22
N PHE A 60 8.72 3.23 10.49
CA PHE A 60 8.96 3.31 9.05
C PHE A 60 9.69 4.58 8.67
N ASP A 61 10.43 4.50 7.58
CA ASP A 61 11.07 5.63 6.90
C ASP A 61 10.54 5.69 5.46
N GLY A 62 10.13 6.89 5.03
CA GLY A 62 9.58 7.13 3.70
C GLY A 62 8.18 6.56 3.45
N LEU A 63 7.45 6.05 4.46
CA LEU A 63 6.10 5.52 4.24
C LEU A 63 5.11 6.68 4.00
N PRO A 64 4.45 6.78 2.82
CA PRO A 64 3.59 7.91 2.51
C PRO A 64 2.26 7.87 3.25
N GLU A 65 1.65 9.03 3.44
CA GLU A 65 0.25 9.16 3.83
C GLU A 65 -0.65 8.66 2.69
N LEU A 66 -1.69 7.91 3.02
CA LEU A 66 -2.66 7.37 2.07
C LEU A 66 -3.92 8.25 2.02
N GLY A 67 -4.66 8.13 0.92
CA GLY A 67 -6.00 8.71 0.81
C GLY A 67 -6.98 8.12 1.83
N PRO A 68 -8.14 8.77 2.04
CA PRO A 68 -9.13 8.36 3.03
C PRO A 68 -9.78 6.99 2.72
N ASP A 69 -9.61 6.48 1.51
CA ASP A 69 -10.18 5.21 1.06
C ASP A 69 -9.28 4.00 1.38
N PHE A 70 -8.04 4.23 1.85
CA PHE A 70 -7.06 3.19 2.17
C PHE A 70 -6.41 3.38 3.55
N VAL A 71 -5.92 2.28 4.11
CA VAL A 71 -5.20 2.21 5.39
C VAL A 71 -4.08 1.18 5.29
N TYR A 72 -3.07 1.31 6.15
CA TYR A 72 -2.07 0.26 6.28
C TYR A 72 -2.55 -0.83 7.24
N GLU A 73 -2.24 -2.09 6.94
CA GLU A 73 -2.43 -3.21 7.84
C GLU A 73 -1.15 -4.03 7.99
N GLY A 74 -0.79 -4.33 9.24
CA GLY A 74 0.31 -5.22 9.56
C GLY A 74 -0.17 -6.66 9.69
N TRP A 75 0.64 -7.59 9.22
CA TRP A 75 0.38 -9.03 9.29
C TRP A 75 1.62 -9.77 9.78
N ILE A 76 1.43 -10.71 10.68
CA ILE A 76 2.45 -11.74 10.96
C ILE A 76 2.08 -13.03 10.24
N LEU A 77 3.09 -13.77 9.80
CA LEU A 77 2.89 -15.11 9.24
C LEU A 77 3.08 -16.15 10.34
N VAL A 78 2.01 -16.87 10.68
CA VAL A 78 2.03 -17.98 11.64
C VAL A 78 1.68 -19.26 10.88
N ASP A 79 2.60 -20.22 10.84
CA ASP A 79 2.47 -21.42 10.00
C ASP A 79 2.12 -21.09 8.53
N ASP A 80 2.79 -20.08 7.98
CA ASP A 80 2.57 -19.52 6.63
C ASP A 80 1.17 -18.90 6.39
N ALA A 81 0.35 -18.76 7.43
CA ALA A 81 -0.94 -18.09 7.35
C ALA A 81 -0.85 -16.65 7.88
N PRO A 82 -1.41 -15.65 7.17
CA PRO A 82 -1.41 -14.28 7.64
C PRO A 82 -2.37 -14.10 8.83
N VAL A 83 -1.89 -13.42 9.86
CA VAL A 83 -2.66 -13.00 11.03
C VAL A 83 -2.48 -11.49 11.18
N THR A 84 -3.59 -10.75 11.17
CA THR A 84 -3.55 -9.30 11.35
C THR A 84 -2.98 -8.92 12.71
N THR A 85 -2.11 -7.91 12.72
CA THR A 85 -1.61 -7.25 13.92
C THR A 85 -2.34 -5.93 14.20
N GLY A 86 -3.19 -5.49 13.27
CA GLY A 86 -3.95 -4.25 13.36
C GLY A 86 -3.61 -3.24 12.25
N ARG A 87 -4.45 -2.21 12.17
CA ARG A 87 -4.40 -1.16 11.14
C ARG A 87 -3.91 0.16 11.70
N PHE A 88 -3.27 0.96 10.85
CA PHE A 88 -2.85 2.32 11.16
C PHE A 88 -2.91 3.23 9.94
N THR A 89 -2.88 4.53 10.20
CA THR A 89 -2.68 5.58 9.20
C THR A 89 -1.35 6.28 9.45
N VAL A 90 -0.83 6.93 8.40
CA VAL A 90 0.33 7.83 8.51
C VAL A 90 -0.17 9.24 8.27
N THR A 91 0.13 10.17 9.16
CA THR A 91 -0.16 11.60 9.00
C THR A 91 1.11 12.38 9.28
N ASP A 92 1.56 13.21 8.34
CA ASP A 92 2.82 13.97 8.48
C ASP A 92 4.04 13.09 8.86
N GLY A 93 4.07 11.85 8.36
CA GLY A 93 5.13 10.86 8.65
C GLY A 93 5.01 10.18 10.02
N VAL A 94 3.93 10.38 10.77
CA VAL A 94 3.68 9.77 12.09
C VAL A 94 2.60 8.69 11.98
N LEU A 95 2.89 7.50 12.54
CA LEU A 95 1.95 6.38 12.58
C LEU A 95 0.91 6.58 13.69
N GLU A 96 -0.35 6.32 13.38
CA GLU A 96 -1.45 6.34 14.34
C GLU A 96 -2.36 5.09 14.16
N PRO A 97 -2.32 4.10 15.09
CA PRO A 97 -1.31 3.89 16.14
C PRO A 97 0.01 3.30 15.60
N ALA A 98 1.09 3.40 16.40
CA ALA A 98 2.40 2.80 16.08
C ALA A 98 2.68 1.48 16.82
N THR A 99 1.82 1.10 17.78
CA THR A 99 2.00 -0.10 18.61
C THR A 99 0.71 -0.89 18.73
N PHE A 100 0.84 -2.22 18.80
CA PHE A 100 -0.28 -3.16 18.80
C PHE A 100 -0.06 -4.26 19.83
N GLU A 101 -1.15 -4.82 20.34
CA GLU A 101 -1.10 -6.00 21.21
C GLU A 101 -1.47 -7.23 20.39
N VAL A 102 -0.56 -8.19 20.32
CA VAL A 102 -0.71 -9.45 19.58
C VAL A 102 -0.72 -10.61 20.55
N ASP A 103 -1.45 -11.68 20.28
CA ASP A 103 -1.41 -12.90 21.10
C ASP A 103 0.03 -13.40 21.24
N ALA A 104 0.44 -13.71 22.47
CA ALA A 104 1.83 -14.05 22.77
C ALA A 104 2.27 -15.38 22.11
N GLU A 105 1.36 -16.35 21.93
CA GLU A 105 1.66 -17.61 21.25
C GLU A 105 1.84 -17.38 19.74
N GLN A 106 0.99 -16.55 19.13
CA GLN A 106 1.11 -16.17 17.73
C GLN A 106 2.38 -15.35 17.46
N ALA A 107 2.70 -14.38 18.31
CA ALA A 107 3.92 -13.59 18.20
C ALA A 107 5.18 -14.46 18.30
N ALA A 108 5.19 -15.45 19.21
CA ALA A 108 6.30 -16.39 19.35
C ALA A 108 6.44 -17.39 18.18
N ALA A 109 5.33 -17.70 17.50
CA ALA A 109 5.28 -18.58 16.34
C ALA A 109 5.48 -17.86 14.99
N ALA A 110 5.47 -16.52 14.98
CA ALA A 110 5.55 -15.72 13.77
C ALA A 110 6.90 -15.87 13.05
N SER A 111 6.86 -16.15 11.75
CA SER A 111 8.06 -16.31 10.90
C SER A 111 8.45 -15.03 10.16
N ALA A 112 7.49 -14.16 9.84
CA ALA A 112 7.71 -12.91 9.11
C ALA A 112 6.66 -11.87 9.48
N PHE A 113 6.98 -10.61 9.16
CA PHE A 113 6.03 -9.50 9.16
C PHE A 113 5.84 -8.98 7.73
N VAL A 114 4.61 -8.63 7.39
CA VAL A 114 4.18 -8.09 6.09
C VAL A 114 3.33 -6.85 6.33
N LEU A 115 3.57 -5.81 5.54
CA LEU A 115 2.77 -4.58 5.51
C LEU A 115 2.02 -4.49 4.18
N THR A 116 0.72 -4.26 4.23
CA THR A 116 -0.14 -4.10 3.05
C THR A 116 -0.89 -2.78 3.04
N ILE A 117 -1.37 -2.37 1.87
CA ILE A 117 -2.35 -1.28 1.69
C ILE A 117 -3.73 -1.90 1.53
N GLU A 118 -4.60 -1.66 2.49
CA GLU A 118 -5.94 -2.25 2.56
C GLU A 118 -7.04 -1.20 2.32
N PRO A 119 -8.19 -1.58 1.74
CA PRO A 119 -9.33 -0.67 1.69
C PRO A 119 -9.80 -0.32 3.10
N ALA A 120 -10.10 0.96 3.33
CA ALA A 120 -10.59 1.44 4.62
C ALA A 120 -11.97 0.85 4.99
N VAL A 121 -12.74 0.39 4.01
CA VAL A 121 -14.08 -0.19 4.17
C VAL A 121 -14.30 -1.39 3.25
N GLY A 122 -15.12 -2.35 3.71
CA GLY A 122 -15.58 -3.47 2.87
C GLY A 122 -14.55 -4.58 2.67
N ASP A 123 -13.62 -4.70 3.61
CA ASP A 123 -12.44 -5.55 3.47
C ASP A 123 -12.69 -7.06 3.61
N ASP A 124 -11.77 -7.85 3.07
CA ASP A 124 -11.65 -9.30 3.21
C ASP A 124 -10.87 -9.64 4.50
N PRO A 125 -11.16 -10.75 5.20
CA PRO A 125 -10.30 -11.24 6.28
C PRO A 125 -8.85 -11.59 5.87
N ALA A 126 -8.52 -11.67 4.58
CA ALA A 126 -7.16 -11.89 4.07
C ALA A 126 -6.50 -10.59 3.58
N PRO A 127 -5.15 -10.49 3.61
CA PRO A 127 -4.45 -9.35 3.05
C PRO A 127 -4.76 -9.17 1.56
N THR A 128 -4.84 -7.92 1.11
CA THR A 128 -4.81 -7.58 -0.32
C THR A 128 -3.50 -7.98 -0.98
N ASP A 129 -3.49 -8.00 -2.31
CA ASP A 129 -2.27 -8.27 -3.07
C ASP A 129 -1.23 -7.14 -2.95
N THR A 130 -1.60 -5.94 -2.49
CA THR A 130 -0.73 -4.74 -2.43
C THR A 130 0.21 -4.76 -1.22
N HIS A 131 1.23 -5.63 -1.29
CA HIS A 131 2.26 -5.77 -0.26
C HIS A 131 3.38 -4.74 -0.45
N VAL A 132 3.61 -3.89 0.55
CA VAL A 132 4.56 -2.76 0.48
C VAL A 132 5.93 -3.13 1.04
N LEU A 133 5.97 -3.70 2.24
CA LEU A 133 7.19 -4.07 2.94
C LEU A 133 7.03 -5.44 3.58
N ALA A 134 8.11 -6.19 3.64
CA ALA A 134 8.14 -7.41 4.43
C ALA A 134 9.54 -7.69 4.97
N GLY A 135 9.63 -8.58 5.95
CA GLY A 135 10.88 -9.07 6.51
C GLY A 135 10.68 -10.26 7.43
N ASP A 136 11.66 -11.16 7.43
CA ASP A 136 11.70 -12.31 8.34
C ASP A 136 11.87 -11.85 9.80
N LEU A 137 11.09 -12.46 10.70
CA LEU A 137 11.21 -12.25 12.14
C LEU A 137 12.32 -13.14 12.69
N ALA A 138 13.33 -12.52 13.30
CA ALA A 138 14.40 -13.20 14.01
C ALA A 138 14.55 -12.60 15.40
N ALA A 139 14.42 -13.45 16.43
CA ALA A 139 14.44 -13.03 17.83
C ALA A 139 13.47 -11.86 18.14
N GLY A 140 12.25 -11.94 17.61
CA GLY A 140 11.19 -10.96 17.83
C GLY A 140 11.31 -9.66 17.04
N SER A 141 12.27 -9.53 16.12
CA SER A 141 12.44 -8.32 15.30
C SER A 141 12.63 -8.65 13.82
N ALA A 142 12.13 -7.78 12.95
CA ALA A 142 12.27 -7.85 11.50
C ALA A 142 12.71 -6.49 10.94
N SER A 143 13.65 -6.53 9.99
CA SER A 143 13.99 -5.40 9.12
C SER A 143 13.13 -5.49 7.86
N LEU A 144 12.36 -4.45 7.57
CA LEU A 144 11.34 -4.46 6.53
C LEU A 144 11.83 -3.73 5.28
N THR A 145 11.69 -4.37 4.13
CA THR A 145 12.16 -3.83 2.83
C THR A 145 11.18 -4.16 1.71
N ILE A 146 11.21 -3.34 0.65
CA ILE A 146 10.46 -3.62 -0.59
C ILE A 146 10.99 -4.87 -1.31
N GLY A 147 12.29 -5.15 -1.20
CA GLY A 147 12.94 -6.27 -1.90
C GLY A 147 12.67 -7.65 -1.29
N HIS A 148 11.94 -7.73 -0.19
CA HIS A 148 11.57 -9.00 0.40
C HIS A 148 10.58 -9.75 -0.51
N ALA A 149 10.68 -11.08 -0.57
CA ALA A 149 9.87 -11.90 -1.48
C ALA A 149 8.35 -11.88 -1.19
N ALA A 150 7.97 -11.50 0.03
CA ALA A 150 6.58 -11.26 0.42
C ALA A 150 6.14 -9.78 0.25
N ALA A 151 6.96 -8.94 -0.37
CA ALA A 151 6.65 -7.58 -0.76
C ALA A 151 6.79 -7.46 -2.30
N LEU A 152 7.53 -6.46 -2.80
CA LEU A 152 7.78 -6.30 -4.24
C LEU A 152 8.78 -7.33 -4.79
N GLY A 153 9.61 -7.93 -3.94
CA GLY A 153 10.55 -8.99 -4.33
C GLY A 153 11.76 -8.52 -5.15
N ASP A 154 11.92 -7.21 -5.32
CA ASP A 154 13.04 -6.56 -6.01
C ASP A 154 13.35 -5.20 -5.35
N ASP A 155 14.60 -4.74 -5.44
CA ASP A 155 15.03 -3.43 -4.93
C ASP A 155 15.06 -2.33 -6.02
N PHE A 156 14.75 -2.71 -7.26
CA PHE A 156 14.71 -1.92 -8.48
C PHE A 156 16.02 -1.21 -8.82
N SER A 157 17.14 -1.62 -8.22
CA SER A 157 18.47 -1.06 -8.52
C SER A 157 18.94 -1.37 -9.95
N GLY A 158 18.32 -2.36 -10.60
CA GLY A 158 18.54 -2.72 -12.00
C GLY A 158 17.61 -2.03 -13.00
N ALA A 159 16.69 -1.17 -12.54
CA ALA A 159 15.78 -0.44 -13.43
C ALA A 159 16.56 0.48 -14.39
N ALA A 160 16.17 0.48 -15.65
CA ALA A 160 16.77 1.32 -16.68
C ALA A 160 15.80 1.61 -17.80
N GLY A 161 16.07 2.66 -18.58
CA GLY A 161 15.37 2.90 -19.82
C GLY A 161 15.69 4.24 -20.44
N THR A 162 15.11 4.47 -21.61
CA THR A 162 15.18 5.76 -22.30
C THR A 162 13.78 6.25 -22.66
N PHE A 163 13.67 7.53 -22.98
CA PHE A 163 12.49 8.12 -23.60
C PHE A 163 12.91 9.05 -24.74
N LEU A 164 11.98 9.38 -25.61
CA LEU A 164 12.15 10.42 -26.62
C LEU A 164 10.97 11.37 -26.60
N LEU A 165 11.17 12.56 -27.15
CA LEU A 165 10.08 13.49 -27.44
C LEU A 165 9.67 13.33 -28.92
N ALA A 166 8.38 13.09 -29.15
CA ALA A 166 7.74 12.99 -30.46
C ALA A 166 6.22 13.09 -30.31
N THR A 167 5.54 13.44 -31.39
CA THR A 167 4.07 13.60 -31.46
C THR A 167 3.45 12.73 -32.56
N PRO A 168 3.54 11.39 -32.49
CA PRO A 168 3.03 10.47 -33.52
C PRO A 168 1.55 10.64 -33.85
N THR A 169 0.73 11.20 -32.95
CA THR A 169 -0.69 11.47 -33.20
C THR A 169 -0.93 12.81 -33.89
N SER A 170 0.11 13.61 -34.11
CA SER A 170 0.06 14.89 -34.81
C SER A 170 0.56 14.79 -36.25
N GLU A 171 0.00 15.62 -37.13
CA GLU A 171 0.46 15.80 -38.51
C GLU A 171 1.46 16.97 -38.63
N ALA A 172 1.63 17.77 -37.56
CA ALA A 172 2.62 18.83 -37.54
C ALA A 172 4.03 18.24 -37.40
N THR A 173 5.03 19.02 -37.79
CA THR A 173 6.44 18.57 -37.81
C THR A 173 7.34 19.41 -36.92
N ASP A 174 6.75 20.32 -36.15
CA ASP A 174 7.42 21.28 -35.28
C ASP A 174 6.90 21.20 -33.83
N ASP A 175 6.15 20.15 -33.49
CA ASP A 175 5.54 19.93 -32.19
C ASP A 175 6.07 18.70 -31.44
N ASP A 176 7.15 18.05 -31.91
CA ASP A 176 7.74 16.86 -31.25
C ASP A 176 7.99 17.05 -29.74
N ALA A 177 8.26 18.28 -29.30
CA ALA A 177 8.42 18.67 -27.91
C ALA A 177 7.16 18.48 -27.04
N GLN A 178 6.02 18.14 -27.64
CA GLN A 178 4.71 18.03 -27.02
C GLN A 178 4.25 16.58 -26.83
N GLY A 179 5.14 15.60 -26.91
CA GLY A 179 4.81 14.23 -26.55
C GLY A 179 6.03 13.52 -25.98
N ILE A 180 5.79 12.48 -25.19
CA ILE A 180 6.83 11.65 -24.58
C ILE A 180 6.49 10.18 -24.78
N TRP A 181 7.47 9.41 -25.26
CA TRP A 181 7.29 8.00 -25.56
C TRP A 181 8.46 7.16 -25.07
N TYR A 182 8.14 6.03 -24.44
CA TYR A 182 9.12 5.09 -23.90
C TYR A 182 9.46 4.01 -24.94
N VAL A 183 10.10 4.45 -26.02
CA VAL A 183 10.40 3.64 -27.20
C VAL A 183 11.84 3.85 -27.67
N ASP A 184 12.47 2.77 -28.12
CA ASP A 184 13.77 2.79 -28.80
C ASP A 184 13.55 2.82 -30.33
N PRO A 185 13.93 3.92 -31.01
CA PRO A 185 13.75 4.08 -32.45
C PRO A 185 14.95 3.57 -33.28
N SER A 186 15.98 2.98 -32.66
CA SER A 186 17.27 2.71 -33.32
C SER A 186 17.27 1.52 -34.30
N GLY A 187 16.26 0.66 -34.25
CA GLY A 187 16.11 -0.52 -35.10
C GLY A 187 15.30 -0.30 -36.39
N ASP A 188 15.14 -1.37 -37.18
CA ASP A 188 14.26 -1.38 -38.36
C ASP A 188 12.76 -1.27 -37.99
N ALA A 189 12.43 -1.56 -36.73
CA ALA A 189 11.12 -1.37 -36.11
C ALA A 189 11.31 -0.82 -34.69
N PRO A 190 10.38 0.02 -34.19
CA PRO A 190 10.42 0.51 -32.82
C PRO A 190 10.35 -0.64 -31.79
N MET A 191 11.07 -0.51 -30.68
CA MET A 191 11.13 -1.49 -29.59
C MET A 191 10.87 -0.82 -28.25
N ALA A 192 10.48 -1.59 -27.23
CA ALA A 192 10.37 -1.08 -25.86
C ALA A 192 11.74 -0.57 -25.37
N SER A 193 11.78 0.62 -24.76
CA SER A 193 13.02 1.17 -24.20
C SER A 193 13.20 0.89 -22.71
N LEU A 194 12.13 0.52 -22.00
CA LEU A 194 12.16 0.28 -20.56
C LEU A 194 12.61 -1.15 -20.25
N THR A 195 13.47 -1.27 -19.25
CA THR A 195 13.87 -2.54 -18.62
C THR A 195 13.60 -2.40 -17.13
N LEU A 196 12.46 -2.93 -16.70
CA LEU A 196 11.99 -2.87 -15.32
C LEU A 196 11.70 -4.30 -14.80
N PRO A 197 11.87 -4.56 -13.49
CA PRO A 197 11.46 -5.82 -12.88
C PRO A 197 9.97 -6.16 -13.12
N THR A 198 9.61 -7.43 -12.98
CA THR A 198 8.20 -7.82 -13.01
C THR A 198 7.56 -7.50 -11.66
N LEU A 199 6.44 -6.79 -11.66
CA LEU A 199 5.70 -6.46 -10.45
C LEU A 199 4.81 -7.64 -10.02
N PRO A 200 4.66 -7.88 -8.70
CA PRO A 200 3.63 -8.77 -8.18
C PRO A 200 2.23 -8.16 -8.39
N ALA A 201 1.19 -8.95 -8.13
CA ALA A 201 -0.19 -8.45 -8.13
C ALA A 201 -0.35 -7.29 -7.12
N GLY A 202 -1.35 -6.44 -7.34
CA GLY A 202 -1.57 -5.24 -6.52
C GLY A 202 -0.70 -4.04 -6.89
N TRP A 203 0.14 -4.15 -7.92
CA TRP A 203 1.02 -3.08 -8.38
C TRP A 203 0.99 -2.89 -9.90
N ALA A 204 1.21 -1.67 -10.36
CA ALA A 204 1.43 -1.31 -11.75
C ALA A 204 2.57 -0.29 -11.89
N TYR A 205 3.17 -0.18 -13.07
CA TYR A 205 3.97 1.00 -13.38
C TYR A 205 3.08 2.12 -13.89
N GLU A 206 3.49 3.36 -13.67
CA GLU A 206 2.87 4.53 -14.25
C GLU A 206 3.91 5.52 -14.78
N GLY A 207 3.67 6.04 -15.98
CA GLY A 207 4.47 7.09 -16.57
C GLY A 207 3.95 8.46 -16.17
N TRP A 208 4.84 9.42 -15.95
CA TRP A 208 4.46 10.77 -15.58
C TRP A 208 5.33 11.82 -16.25
N VAL A 209 4.69 12.93 -16.56
CA VAL A 209 5.32 14.22 -16.83
C VAL A 209 5.00 15.16 -15.66
N VAL A 210 6.01 15.70 -15.01
CA VAL A 210 5.84 16.59 -13.85
C VAL A 210 6.37 17.98 -14.19
N ASP A 211 5.49 18.98 -14.26
CA ASP A 211 5.87 20.39 -14.36
C ASP A 211 6.42 20.85 -13.00
N VAL A 212 7.65 21.37 -13.00
CA VAL A 212 8.39 21.84 -11.82
C VAL A 212 8.72 23.33 -11.90
N SER A 213 8.05 24.08 -12.80
CA SER A 213 8.22 25.53 -12.95
C SER A 213 7.53 26.35 -11.85
N GLY A 214 6.51 25.77 -11.21
CA GLY A 214 5.71 26.39 -10.16
C GLY A 214 6.25 26.18 -8.75
N ASP A 215 5.55 26.75 -7.75
CA ASP A 215 5.88 26.57 -6.34
C ASP A 215 5.64 25.12 -5.86
N GLU A 216 4.70 24.41 -6.49
CA GLU A 216 4.39 23.01 -6.25
C GLU A 216 4.48 22.21 -7.56
N PRO A 217 5.03 20.98 -7.54
CA PRO A 217 5.04 20.12 -8.72
C PRO A 217 3.62 19.79 -9.21
N ALA A 218 3.40 19.81 -10.52
CA ALA A 218 2.14 19.44 -11.15
C ALA A 218 2.31 18.18 -12.02
N PRO A 219 2.12 16.98 -11.44
CA PRO A 219 2.22 15.73 -12.18
C PRO A 219 1.03 15.54 -13.12
N VAL A 220 1.31 14.94 -14.27
CA VAL A 220 0.32 14.46 -15.24
C VAL A 220 0.71 13.04 -15.63
N SER A 221 -0.20 12.11 -15.37
CA SER A 221 -0.09 10.72 -15.78
C SER A 221 -0.02 10.62 -17.30
N THR A 222 0.78 9.67 -17.78
CA THR A 222 0.78 9.19 -19.16
C THR A 222 0.22 7.77 -19.26
N GLY A 223 -0.55 7.32 -18.27
CA GLY A 223 -1.11 5.99 -18.22
C GLY A 223 -0.28 4.95 -17.49
N THR A 224 -0.97 3.90 -17.06
CA THR A 224 -0.42 2.75 -16.33
C THR A 224 -0.11 1.58 -17.25
N PHE A 225 0.93 0.80 -16.93
CA PHE A 225 1.35 -0.34 -17.75
C PHE A 225 2.04 -1.43 -16.94
N LEU A 226 1.96 -2.66 -17.46
CA LEU A 226 2.70 -3.85 -17.00
C LEU A 226 3.50 -4.51 -18.13
N VAL A 227 3.28 -4.05 -19.36
CA VAL A 227 3.86 -4.59 -20.59
C VAL A 227 4.49 -3.42 -21.32
N PHE A 228 5.77 -3.53 -21.66
CA PHE A 228 6.55 -2.41 -22.20
C PHE A 228 6.47 -2.27 -23.72
N ASP A 229 5.99 -3.30 -24.43
CA ASP A 229 5.77 -3.35 -25.87
C ASP A 229 4.29 -3.36 -26.27
N ALA A 230 3.46 -2.73 -25.43
CA ALA A 230 2.05 -2.46 -25.67
C ALA A 230 1.72 -1.03 -25.24
N ALA A 231 0.61 -0.49 -25.72
CA ALA A 231 0.07 0.76 -25.20
C ALA A 231 -0.25 0.62 -23.69
N ASP A 232 -0.08 1.70 -22.95
CA ASP A 232 -0.55 1.84 -21.57
C ASP A 232 -2.08 1.94 -21.50
N SER A 233 -2.61 2.18 -20.31
CA SER A 233 -4.04 2.13 -20.02
C SER A 233 -4.87 3.23 -20.66
N ASP A 234 -4.27 4.34 -21.10
CA ASP A 234 -4.97 5.43 -21.79
C ASP A 234 -4.44 5.72 -23.21
N GLY A 235 -3.42 4.98 -23.65
CA GLY A 235 -2.98 4.84 -25.03
C GLY A 235 -2.16 6.01 -25.53
N ALA A 236 -2.82 7.02 -26.07
CA ALA A 236 -2.15 8.26 -26.47
C ALA A 236 -2.46 9.41 -25.50
N GLY A 237 -3.30 9.14 -24.51
CA GLY A 237 -3.88 10.11 -23.61
C GLY A 237 -5.00 10.97 -24.21
N ALA A 238 -5.72 11.68 -23.34
CA ALA A 238 -6.86 12.50 -23.71
C ALA A 238 -6.50 13.79 -24.50
N THR A 239 -5.22 14.17 -24.49
CA THR A 239 -4.67 15.36 -25.13
C THR A 239 -4.05 15.10 -26.50
N ALA A 240 -4.14 13.85 -26.99
CA ALA A 240 -3.57 13.44 -28.26
C ALA A 240 -4.19 14.15 -29.48
N GLY A 241 -3.43 14.16 -30.57
CA GLY A 241 -3.91 14.53 -31.90
C GLY A 241 -4.79 13.44 -32.54
N PRO A 242 -5.28 13.68 -33.77
CA PRO A 242 -6.22 12.78 -34.44
C PRO A 242 -5.56 11.54 -35.09
N GLY A 243 -4.24 11.46 -35.10
CA GLY A 243 -3.47 10.36 -35.69
C GLY A 243 -3.41 9.10 -34.82
N ASP A 244 -2.83 8.04 -35.37
CA ASP A 244 -2.64 6.78 -34.66
C ASP A 244 -1.41 6.86 -33.73
N ALA A 245 -1.54 6.34 -32.52
CA ALA A 245 -0.43 6.19 -31.58
C ALA A 245 0.34 4.87 -31.78
N PRO A 246 1.64 4.84 -31.46
CA PRO A 246 2.42 3.62 -31.45
C PRO A 246 1.99 2.71 -30.28
N PRO A 247 2.19 1.38 -30.39
CA PRO A 247 1.77 0.43 -29.36
C PRO A 247 2.82 0.32 -28.24
N PHE A 248 3.19 1.43 -27.62
CA PHE A 248 4.13 1.50 -26.50
C PHE A 248 3.60 2.49 -25.47
N PRO A 249 4.08 2.45 -24.21
CA PRO A 249 3.65 3.43 -23.22
C PRO A 249 4.18 4.85 -23.59
N GLY A 250 3.36 5.87 -23.38
CA GLY A 250 3.62 7.26 -23.73
C GLY A 250 2.38 8.05 -24.12
N GLN A 251 2.53 9.36 -24.27
CA GLN A 251 1.39 10.26 -24.52
C GLN A 251 1.81 11.51 -25.31
N ASP A 252 0.87 11.99 -26.12
CA ASP A 252 0.93 13.30 -26.77
C ASP A 252 0.08 14.34 -26.03
N PHE A 253 0.59 15.57 -25.94
CA PHE A 253 0.02 16.75 -25.30
C PHE A 253 -0.26 17.86 -26.32
N ILE A 254 -1.14 17.60 -27.29
CA ILE A 254 -1.45 18.50 -28.40
C ILE A 254 -2.54 19.53 -28.05
N ASP A 255 -3.60 19.11 -27.35
CA ASP A 255 -4.70 20.00 -26.95
C ASP A 255 -5.13 19.78 -25.49
N PRO A 256 -4.75 20.67 -24.55
CA PRO A 256 -3.92 21.84 -24.76
C PRO A 256 -2.45 21.48 -25.02
N ALA A 257 -1.81 22.25 -25.90
CA ALA A 257 -0.38 22.10 -26.22
C ALA A 257 0.50 22.27 -24.97
N ARG A 258 1.45 21.35 -24.75
CA ARG A 258 2.44 21.42 -23.67
C ARG A 258 3.85 21.19 -24.19
N ASP A 259 4.72 22.18 -24.05
CA ASP A 259 6.14 22.04 -24.37
C ASP A 259 6.88 21.41 -23.18
N LEU A 260 7.46 20.23 -23.37
CA LEU A 260 8.13 19.44 -22.34
C LEU A 260 9.62 19.78 -22.18
N THR A 261 10.18 20.67 -23.00
CA THR A 261 11.64 20.85 -23.09
C THR A 261 12.26 21.71 -21.98
N VAL A 262 11.43 22.32 -21.13
CA VAL A 262 11.84 23.22 -20.05
C VAL A 262 11.00 22.94 -18.81
N ASP A 263 11.64 22.88 -17.64
CA ASP A 263 10.98 22.75 -16.32
C ASP A 263 10.00 21.57 -16.21
N HIS A 264 10.28 20.46 -16.90
CA HIS A 264 9.54 19.20 -16.76
C HIS A 264 10.46 18.06 -16.35
N MET A 265 9.91 17.11 -15.60
CA MET A 265 10.53 15.83 -15.27
C MET A 265 9.77 14.70 -15.94
N ALA A 266 10.48 13.69 -16.43
CA ALA A 266 9.91 12.38 -16.75
C ALA A 266 10.11 11.48 -15.52
N VAL A 267 9.06 10.77 -15.10
CA VAL A 267 9.11 9.86 -13.95
C VAL A 267 8.41 8.56 -14.31
N ILE A 268 8.97 7.42 -13.89
CA ILE A 268 8.29 6.14 -13.82
C ILE A 268 8.15 5.78 -12.34
N SER A 269 6.93 5.56 -11.88
CA SER A 269 6.61 5.14 -10.52
C SER A 269 6.04 3.72 -10.48
N ILE A 270 6.02 3.14 -9.28
CA ILE A 270 5.34 1.89 -8.95
C ILE A 270 4.12 2.25 -8.11
N GLU A 271 2.94 2.04 -8.67
CA GLU A 271 1.66 2.50 -8.13
C GLU A 271 0.85 1.35 -7.54
N PRO A 272 0.20 1.55 -6.38
CA PRO A 272 -0.72 0.55 -5.84
C PRO A 272 -1.92 0.36 -6.76
N VAL A 273 -2.53 -0.83 -6.76
CA VAL A 273 -3.75 -1.10 -7.53
C VAL A 273 -4.82 -1.63 -6.57
N PRO A 274 -5.94 -0.90 -6.38
CA PRO A 274 -6.28 0.41 -6.97
C PRO A 274 -5.42 1.58 -6.46
N ASP A 275 -5.28 2.62 -7.29
CA ASP A 275 -4.68 3.91 -6.93
C ASP A 275 -5.78 4.99 -6.86
N ASP A 276 -5.74 5.81 -5.81
CA ASP A 276 -6.62 6.98 -5.61
C ASP A 276 -5.85 8.31 -5.56
N SER A 277 -4.53 8.28 -5.75
CA SER A 277 -3.67 9.45 -5.72
C SER A 277 -3.62 10.16 -7.08
N PRO A 278 -3.70 11.51 -7.11
CA PRO A 278 -3.42 12.26 -8.34
C PRO A 278 -1.91 12.50 -8.56
N ALA A 279 -1.05 12.04 -7.66
CA ALA A 279 0.39 12.24 -7.69
C ALA A 279 1.13 10.89 -7.65
N PRO A 280 2.33 10.79 -8.23
CA PRO A 280 3.07 9.53 -8.26
C PRO A 280 3.36 9.02 -6.86
N PHE A 281 3.13 7.74 -6.60
CA PHE A 281 3.45 7.10 -5.34
C PHE A 281 4.94 7.19 -5.02
N GLN A 282 5.28 6.96 -3.76
CA GLN A 282 6.62 7.18 -3.22
C GLN A 282 7.70 6.40 -3.99
N LEU A 283 7.40 5.20 -4.49
CA LEU A 283 8.37 4.33 -5.16
C LEU A 283 8.60 4.75 -6.62
N LYS A 284 9.71 5.45 -6.87
CA LYS A 284 10.05 6.03 -8.18
C LYS A 284 11.37 5.45 -8.68
N PRO A 285 11.37 4.30 -9.37
CA PRO A 285 12.60 3.68 -9.85
C PRO A 285 13.38 4.58 -10.81
N LEU A 286 12.69 5.31 -11.70
CA LEU A 286 13.32 6.15 -12.72
C LEU A 286 12.75 7.57 -12.68
N ALA A 287 13.63 8.57 -12.68
CA ALA A 287 13.22 9.97 -12.79
C ALA A 287 14.37 10.81 -13.37
N VAL A 288 14.07 11.75 -14.27
CA VAL A 288 15.08 12.69 -14.79
C VAL A 288 14.41 13.96 -15.33
N GLY A 289 15.13 15.08 -15.31
CA GLY A 289 14.69 16.31 -15.97
C GLY A 289 14.67 16.15 -17.49
N ILE A 290 13.61 16.60 -18.14
CA ILE A 290 13.50 16.64 -19.59
C ILE A 290 14.36 17.82 -20.08
N GLY A 291 15.44 17.50 -20.78
CA GLY A 291 16.39 18.48 -21.28
C GLY A 291 16.04 19.01 -22.67
N ALA A 292 16.63 20.15 -23.04
CA ALA A 292 16.59 20.63 -24.41
C ALA A 292 17.31 19.67 -25.38
N GLY A 293 16.75 19.46 -26.56
CA GLY A 293 17.36 18.65 -27.62
C GLY A 293 17.07 17.15 -27.55
N VAL A 294 16.26 16.71 -26.57
CA VAL A 294 15.67 15.37 -26.55
C VAL A 294 14.71 15.24 -27.74
N GLY A 295 14.75 14.10 -28.41
CA GLY A 295 13.88 13.81 -29.55
C GLY A 295 14.27 12.48 -30.20
N MET A 296 13.63 12.13 -31.31
CA MET A 296 13.87 10.83 -31.97
C MET A 296 15.35 10.52 -32.28
N ALA A 297 16.12 11.53 -32.70
CA ALA A 297 17.54 11.35 -33.01
C ALA A 297 18.45 11.29 -31.77
N ASN A 298 17.96 11.80 -30.63
CA ASN A 298 18.68 11.87 -29.36
C ASN A 298 17.74 11.47 -28.20
N PRO A 299 17.40 10.18 -28.03
CA PRO A 299 16.65 9.73 -26.87
C PRO A 299 17.41 10.03 -25.57
N HIS A 300 16.69 10.35 -24.50
CA HIS A 300 17.24 10.64 -23.18
C HIS A 300 17.21 9.38 -22.32
N THR A 301 18.29 9.11 -21.60
CA THR A 301 18.36 8.04 -20.59
C THR A 301 17.80 8.53 -19.26
N PHE A 302 17.01 7.70 -18.59
CA PHE A 302 16.57 7.95 -17.22
C PHE A 302 17.72 7.81 -16.21
N ASP A 303 17.69 8.61 -15.15
CA ASP A 303 18.49 8.37 -13.96
C ASP A 303 17.78 7.36 -13.04
N LEU A 304 18.57 6.51 -12.37
CA LEU A 304 18.08 5.63 -11.33
C LEU A 304 17.77 6.47 -10.08
N ALA A 305 16.50 6.50 -9.68
CA ALA A 305 16.00 7.35 -8.59
C ALA A 305 15.54 6.56 -7.36
N ILE A 306 15.54 5.22 -7.39
CA ILE A 306 14.97 4.39 -6.32
C ILE A 306 15.64 4.62 -4.96
N ALA A 307 16.95 4.89 -4.94
CA ALA A 307 17.70 5.06 -3.69
C ALA A 307 17.20 6.24 -2.84
N ASP A 308 16.67 7.28 -3.48
CA ASP A 308 16.13 8.47 -2.82
C ASP A 308 14.61 8.37 -2.56
N ASN A 309 14.00 7.26 -2.97
CA ASN A 309 12.54 7.09 -3.03
C ASN A 309 12.08 5.74 -2.46
N THR A 310 12.96 5.01 -1.77
CA THR A 310 12.63 3.73 -1.15
C THR A 310 11.88 3.91 0.16
N ILE A 311 11.14 2.86 0.56
CA ILE A 311 10.50 2.75 1.86
C ILE A 311 11.24 1.67 2.66
N SER A 312 11.39 1.86 3.97
CA SER A 312 11.94 0.83 4.86
C SER A 312 11.29 0.90 6.24
N GLY A 313 11.52 -0.10 7.08
CA GLY A 313 11.06 -0.05 8.46
C GLY A 313 11.53 -1.18 9.34
N THR A 314 10.97 -1.23 10.54
CA THR A 314 11.17 -2.31 11.50
C THR A 314 9.85 -2.70 12.16
N ALA A 315 9.72 -3.99 12.45
CA ALA A 315 8.67 -4.55 13.30
C ALA A 315 9.36 -5.26 14.46
N THR A 316 9.02 -4.91 15.70
CA THR A 316 9.68 -5.48 16.90
C THR A 316 8.66 -5.79 17.98
N PHE A 317 8.65 -7.03 18.44
CA PHE A 317 7.92 -7.45 19.63
C PHE A 317 8.70 -7.08 20.89
N GLY A 318 8.00 -6.54 21.88
CA GLY A 318 8.52 -6.31 23.22
C GLY A 318 8.80 -7.63 23.95
N GLU A 319 9.90 -7.65 24.71
CA GLU A 319 10.22 -8.74 25.65
C GLU A 319 9.22 -8.83 26.81
#